data_AF-A0A3C0Z1R5-F1
#
_entry.id   AF-A0A3C0Z1R5-F1
#
_cell.length_a   1.000
_cell.length_b   1.000
_cell.length_c   1.000
_cell.angle_alpha   90.00
_cell.angle_beta   90.00
_cell.angle_gamma   90.00
#
_symmetry.space_group_name_H-M   'P 1'
#
loop_
_entity.id
_entity.type
_entity.pdbx_description
1 polymer ?
#
loop_
_entity_poly.entity_id
_entity_poly.type
_entity_poly.pdbx_seq_one_letter_code
_entity_poly.pdbx_strand_id
1 'polypeptide(L)'
;AGYENGYLDLADYPDKVEALLDLIAQKHREELWPIIAESPARLILHGAHYDTQITPPRMFERYITPYNKAMSDVMHANDKVLVHHADSDSSDILDHFKDAGYDMVECFT
;
A
#
# COMPACT_ATOMS: atom_id res chain seq x y z
N ALA A 1 7.19 -7.89 17.90
CA ALA A 1 7.16 -6.54 17.31
C ALA A 1 5.69 -6.12 17.15
N GLY A 2 5.39 -4.83 17.26
CA GLY A 2 4.05 -4.25 17.12
C GLY A 2 4.13 -2.82 16.57
N TYR A 3 2.99 -2.18 16.29
CA TYR A 3 2.93 -0.86 15.65
C TYR A 3 3.76 0.20 16.38
N GLU A 4 3.72 0.23 17.71
CA GLU A 4 4.49 1.17 18.54
C GLU A 4 6.00 1.06 18.25
N ASN A 5 6.56 -0.15 18.28
CA ASN A 5 7.97 -0.35 17.97
C ASN A 5 8.29 0.03 16.52
N GLY A 6 7.39 -0.23 15.57
CA GLY A 6 7.58 0.20 14.19
C GLY A 6 7.71 1.72 14.06
N TYR A 7 6.90 2.48 14.80
CA TYR A 7 6.99 3.93 14.85
C TYR A 7 8.24 4.44 15.57
N LEU A 8 8.62 3.80 16.68
CA LEU A 8 9.86 4.12 17.39
C LEU A 8 11.09 3.84 16.51
N ASP A 9 11.13 2.70 15.84
CA ASP A 9 12.23 2.35 14.93
C ASP A 9 12.30 3.31 13.74
N LEU A 10 11.16 3.74 13.19
CA LEU A 10 11.11 4.73 12.12
C LEU A 10 11.59 6.11 12.59
N ALA A 11 11.34 6.47 13.85
CA ALA A 11 11.78 7.73 14.42
C ALA A 11 13.27 7.72 14.80
N ASP A 12 13.74 6.64 15.41
CA ASP A 12 15.10 6.50 15.94
C ASP A 12 16.12 6.10 14.85
N TYR A 13 15.67 5.35 13.84
CA TYR A 13 16.51 4.80 12.77
C TYR A 13 15.90 4.98 11.36
N PRO A 14 15.49 6.20 10.97
CA PRO A 14 14.78 6.45 9.72
C PRO A 14 15.52 5.89 8.50
N ASP A 15 16.82 6.17 8.36
CA ASP A 15 17.63 5.70 7.22
C ASP A 15 17.63 4.18 7.07
N LYS A 16 17.60 3.42 8.18
CA LYS A 16 17.60 1.96 8.14
C LYS A 16 16.22 1.42 7.75
N VAL A 17 15.17 1.99 8.33
CA VAL A 17 13.80 1.58 8.06
C VAL A 17 13.43 1.93 6.62
N GLU A 18 13.75 3.13 6.16
CA GLU A 18 13.50 3.56 4.77
C GLU A 18 14.30 2.74 3.77
N ALA A 19 15.58 2.46 4.02
CA ALA A 19 16.36 1.57 3.15
C ALA A 19 15.77 0.15 3.06
N LEU A 20 15.19 -0.35 4.16
CA LEU A 20 14.48 -1.63 4.16
C LEU A 20 13.17 -1.56 3.35
N LEU A 21 12.39 -0.50 3.53
CA LEU A 21 11.15 -0.28 2.76
C LEU A 21 11.45 -0.18 1.26
N ASP A 22 12.50 0.54 0.87
CA ASP A 22 12.94 0.67 -0.52
C ASP A 22 13.38 -0.68 -1.10
N LEU A 23 14.13 -1.48 -0.34
CA LEU A 23 14.55 -2.82 -0.77
C LEU A 23 13.34 -3.74 -0.99
N ILE A 24 12.37 -3.72 -0.07
CA ILE A 24 11.11 -4.49 -0.21
C ILE A 24 10.35 -4.01 -1.45
N ALA A 25 10.20 -2.70 -1.62
CA ALA A 25 9.50 -2.13 -2.76
C ALA A 25 10.17 -2.48 -4.09
N GLN A 26 11.51 -2.44 -4.14
CA GLN A 26 12.28 -2.85 -5.30
C GLN A 26 12.05 -4.32 -5.63
N LYS A 27 12.12 -5.21 -4.63
CA LYS A 27 11.87 -6.65 -4.83
C LYS A 27 10.45 -6.92 -5.32
N HIS A 28 9.46 -6.24 -4.76
CA HIS A 28 8.09 -6.35 -5.26
C HIS A 28 7.99 -5.89 -6.72
N ARG A 29 8.59 -4.75 -7.07
CA ARG A 29 8.54 -4.21 -8.43
C ARG A 29 9.22 -5.10 -9.46
N GLU A 30 10.41 -5.60 -9.15
CA GLU A 30 11.23 -6.34 -10.11
C GLU A 30 10.82 -7.81 -10.24
N GLU A 31 10.31 -8.41 -9.17
CA GLU A 31 10.05 -9.86 -9.13
C GLU A 31 8.56 -10.18 -8.99
N LEU A 32 7.84 -9.54 -8.06
CA LEU A 32 6.46 -9.91 -7.73
C LEU A 32 5.43 -9.32 -8.71
N TRP A 33 5.51 -8.02 -9.01
CA TRP A 33 4.53 -7.34 -9.84
C TRP A 33 4.42 -7.92 -11.26
N PRO A 34 5.51 -8.30 -11.96
CA PRO A 34 5.40 -8.94 -13.28
C PRO A 34 4.64 -10.27 -13.23
N ILE A 35 4.89 -11.09 -12.20
CA ILE A 35 4.19 -12.36 -12.01
C ILE A 35 2.69 -12.13 -11.81
N ILE A 36 2.33 -11.14 -10.98
CA ILE A 36 0.92 -10.80 -10.76
C ILE A 36 0.31 -10.29 -12.07
N ALA A 37 0.99 -9.37 -12.77
CA ALA A 37 0.58 -8.75 -14.03
C ALA A 37 0.30 -9.78 -15.13
N GLU A 38 1.13 -10.81 -15.25
CA GLU A 38 0.97 -11.88 -16.25
C GLU A 38 -0.03 -12.97 -15.83
N SER A 39 -0.46 -12.98 -14.57
CA SER A 39 -1.42 -13.97 -14.07
C SER A 39 -2.81 -13.80 -14.69
N PRO A 40 -3.64 -14.86 -14.73
CA PRO A 40 -5.03 -14.76 -15.19
C PRO A 40 -5.96 -14.03 -14.20
N ALA A 41 -5.47 -13.60 -13.04
CA ALA A 41 -6.28 -12.91 -12.04
C ALA A 41 -6.70 -11.52 -12.54
N ARG A 42 -7.97 -11.18 -12.32
CA ARG A 42 -8.58 -9.89 -12.71
C ARG A 42 -8.69 -8.91 -11.54
N LEU A 43 -8.93 -9.43 -10.33
CA LEU A 43 -9.02 -8.65 -9.09
C LEU A 43 -7.80 -8.99 -8.23
N ILE A 44 -7.03 -7.97 -7.86
CA ILE A 44 -5.84 -8.12 -7.04
C ILE A 44 -6.11 -7.43 -5.70
N LEU A 45 -6.34 -8.24 -4.67
CA LEU A 45 -6.43 -7.74 -3.29
C LEU A 45 -5.02 -7.42 -2.80
N HIS A 46 -4.75 -6.14 -2.55
CA HIS A 46 -3.43 -5.68 -2.13
C HIS A 46 -3.54 -4.53 -1.14
N GLY A 47 -2.61 -4.47 -0.20
CA GLY A 47 -2.50 -3.38 0.78
C GLY A 47 -2.06 -3.94 2.12
N ALA A 48 -2.31 -3.17 3.16
CA ALA A 48 -2.17 -3.61 4.54
C ALA A 48 -3.43 -3.21 5.31
N HIS A 49 -3.44 -3.50 6.60
CA HIS A 49 -4.50 -3.03 7.49
C HIS A 49 -4.28 -1.53 7.76
N TYR A 50 -4.97 -0.68 7.01
CA TYR A 50 -4.89 0.77 7.15
C TYR A 50 -5.99 1.27 8.08
N ASP A 51 -5.63 2.22 8.93
CA ASP A 51 -6.52 2.83 9.92
C ASP A 51 -6.11 4.30 10.12
N THR A 52 -7.08 5.17 10.33
CA THR A 52 -6.87 6.62 10.52
C THR A 52 -5.83 6.93 11.61
N GLN A 53 -5.82 6.19 12.72
CA GLN A 53 -4.90 6.43 13.84
C GLN A 53 -3.56 5.72 13.65
N ILE A 54 -3.55 4.52 13.07
CA ILE A 54 -2.34 3.71 12.90
C ILE A 54 -1.55 4.12 11.65
N THR A 55 -2.21 4.54 10.59
CA THR A 55 -1.62 4.98 9.32
C THR A 55 -2.24 6.33 8.90
N PRO A 56 -1.97 7.42 9.66
CA PRO A 56 -2.56 8.72 9.37
C PRO A 56 -2.13 9.25 8.00
N PRO A 57 -2.79 10.29 7.46
CA PRO A 57 -2.52 10.86 6.13
C PRO A 57 -1.03 11.03 5.77
N ARG A 58 -0.22 11.53 6.70
CA ARG A 58 1.25 11.70 6.50
C ARG A 58 1.98 10.40 6.11
N MET A 59 1.51 9.24 6.57
CA MET A 59 2.08 7.94 6.20
C MET A 59 1.66 7.54 4.79
N PHE A 60 0.44 7.90 4.40
CA PHE A 60 -0.01 7.72 3.02
C PHE A 60 0.79 8.54 2.04
N GLU A 61 0.89 9.84 2.30
CA GLU A 61 1.62 10.79 1.46
C GLU A 61 3.08 10.38 1.28
N ARG A 62 3.76 9.96 2.36
CA ARG A 62 5.20 9.67 2.32
C ARG A 62 5.52 8.27 1.79
N TYR A 63 4.77 7.25 2.19
CA TYR A 63 5.18 5.85 1.96
C TYR A 63 4.17 5.02 1.18
N ILE A 64 2.86 5.14 1.49
CA ILE A 64 1.87 4.18 0.99
C ILE A 64 1.37 4.54 -0.41
N THR A 65 0.94 5.79 -0.61
CA THR A 65 0.38 6.26 -1.88
C THR A 65 1.40 6.15 -3.02
N PRO A 66 2.68 6.56 -2.87
CA PRO A 66 3.66 6.40 -3.95
C PRO A 66 3.88 4.94 -4.36
N TYR A 67 3.95 4.02 -3.40
CA TYR A 67 4.14 2.60 -3.66
C TYR A 67 2.92 1.99 -4.36
N ASN A 68 1.73 2.19 -3.78
CA ASN A 68 0.49 1.61 -4.30
C ASN A 68 0.12 2.19 -5.67
N LYS A 69 0.37 3.49 -5.90
CA LYS A 69 0.15 4.11 -7.20
C LYS A 69 1.02 3.50 -8.28
N ALA A 70 2.31 3.30 -8.01
CA ALA A 70 3.22 2.64 -8.96
C ALA A 70 2.79 1.20 -9.26
N MET A 71 2.30 0.46 -8.26
CA MET A 71 1.74 -0.88 -8.49
C MET A 71 0.45 -0.81 -9.32
N SER A 72 -0.47 0.09 -8.96
CA SER A 72 -1.74 0.30 -9.65
C SER A 72 -1.53 0.59 -11.14
N ASP A 73 -0.59 1.49 -11.48
CA ASP A 73 -0.26 1.80 -12.87
C ASP A 73 0.18 0.54 -13.65
N VAL A 74 0.96 -0.36 -13.04
CA VAL A 74 1.36 -1.65 -13.66
C VAL A 74 0.18 -2.61 -13.79
N MET A 75 -0.68 -2.69 -12.77
CA MET A 75 -1.86 -3.55 -12.78
C MET A 75 -2.87 -3.10 -13.84
N HIS A 76 -3.14 -1.80 -13.92
CA HIS A 76 -4.04 -1.20 -14.89
C HIS A 76 -3.53 -1.37 -16.32
N ALA A 77 -2.23 -1.26 -16.56
CA ALA A 77 -1.62 -1.53 -17.87
C ALA A 77 -1.81 -2.99 -18.34
N ASN A 78 -2.17 -3.90 -17.44
CA ASN A 78 -2.43 -5.32 -17.71
C ASN A 78 -3.90 -5.71 -17.47
N ASP A 79 -4.82 -4.74 -17.59
CA ASP A 79 -6.28 -4.93 -17.46
C ASP A 79 -6.73 -5.55 -16.12
N LYS A 80 -6.01 -5.23 -15.03
CA LYS A 80 -6.33 -5.68 -13.68
C LYS A 80 -6.95 -4.58 -12.85
N VAL A 81 -7.73 -5.00 -11.86
CA VAL A 81 -8.42 -4.14 -10.90
C VAL A 81 -7.77 -4.31 -9.53
N LEU A 82 -7.29 -3.23 -8.95
CA LEU A 82 -6.65 -3.21 -7.63
C LEU A 82 -7.70 -2.98 -6.54
N VAL A 83 -7.70 -3.86 -5.54
CA VAL A 83 -8.71 -3.88 -4.47
C VAL A 83 -8.04 -3.70 -3.11
N HIS A 84 -8.65 -2.88 -2.26
CA HIS A 84 -8.25 -2.72 -0.86
C HIS A 84 -9.31 -3.31 0.09
N HIS A 85 -8.88 -4.08 1.09
CA HIS A 85 -9.69 -4.49 2.23
C HIS A 85 -9.70 -3.39 3.30
N ALA A 86 -10.80 -2.65 3.44
CA ALA A 86 -10.95 -1.58 4.41
C ALA A 86 -12.02 -1.92 5.46
N ASP A 87 -11.68 -2.81 6.37
CA ASP A 87 -12.48 -3.18 7.54
C ASP A 87 -12.22 -2.28 8.77
N SER A 88 -11.38 -1.25 8.61
CA SER A 88 -10.94 -0.31 9.66
C SER A 88 -11.45 1.12 9.47
N ASP A 89 -11.26 1.96 10.49
CA ASP A 89 -11.60 3.38 10.42
C ASP A 89 -10.78 4.06 9.31
N SER A 90 -11.49 4.51 8.27
CA SER A 90 -10.91 5.14 7.10
C SER A 90 -11.32 6.62 6.96
N SER A 91 -11.92 7.21 8.00
CA SER A 91 -12.52 8.55 7.96
C SER A 91 -11.58 9.65 7.45
N ASP A 92 -10.30 9.60 7.81
CA ASP A 92 -9.30 10.61 7.38
C ASP A 92 -8.44 10.15 6.19
N ILE A 93 -8.53 8.87 5.78
CA ILE A 93 -7.64 8.27 4.78
C ILE A 93 -8.36 7.75 3.53
N LEU A 94 -9.69 7.85 3.46
CA LEU A 94 -10.48 7.37 2.34
C LEU A 94 -10.03 7.95 0.98
N ASP A 95 -9.80 9.26 0.92
CA ASP A 95 -9.34 9.92 -0.31
C ASP A 95 -7.96 9.41 -0.76
N HIS A 96 -7.12 8.99 0.19
CA HIS A 96 -5.81 8.45 -0.11
C HIS A 96 -5.88 7.08 -0.79
N PHE A 97 -6.94 6.27 -0.55
CA PHE A 97 -7.13 5.02 -1.29
C PHE A 97 -7.33 5.29 -2.78
N LYS A 98 -8.13 6.32 -3.10
CA LYS A 98 -8.35 6.74 -4.49
C LYS A 98 -7.07 7.28 -5.11
N ASP A 99 -6.33 8.13 -4.40
CA ASP A 99 -5.07 8.70 -4.90
C ASP A 99 -3.99 7.63 -5.11
N ALA A 100 -4.01 6.57 -4.28
CA ALA A 100 -3.16 5.39 -4.40
C ALA A 100 -3.54 4.47 -5.57
N GLY A 101 -4.64 4.75 -6.28
CA GLY A 101 -5.05 4.00 -7.47
C GLY A 101 -5.82 2.72 -7.16
N TYR A 102 -6.45 2.61 -5.99
CA TYR A 102 -7.41 1.54 -5.73
C TYR A 102 -8.71 1.77 -6.50
N ASP A 103 -9.22 0.71 -7.13
CA ASP A 103 -10.45 0.74 -7.93
C ASP A 103 -11.68 0.34 -7.10
N MET A 104 -11.47 -0.50 -6.09
CA MET A 104 -12.51 -0.99 -5.20
C MET A 104 -12.00 -1.04 -3.77
N VAL A 105 -12.85 -0.60 -2.85
CA VAL A 105 -12.67 -0.79 -1.42
C VAL A 105 -13.73 -1.78 -0.95
N GLU A 106 -13.32 -2.92 -0.41
CA GLU A 106 -14.21 -3.94 0.13
C GLU A 106 -14.24 -3.91 1.66
N CYS A 107 -15.30 -4.46 2.26
CA CYS A 107 -15.64 -4.32 3.68
C CYS A 107 -15.84 -2.89 4.22
N PHE A 108 -15.88 -1.88 3.34
CA PHE A 108 -16.17 -0.50 3.71
C PHE A 108 -17.63 -0.32 4.23
N THR A 109 -17.80 0.46 5.29
CA THR A 109 -19.10 0.75 5.94
C THR A 109 -19.35 2.22 6.15
#